data_AF-A0A089Z9B3-F1
#
_entry.id   AF-A0A089Z9B3-F1
#
_cell.length_a   1.000
_cell.length_b   1.000
_cell.length_c   1.000
_cell.angle_alpha   90.00
_cell.angle_beta   90.00
_cell.angle_gamma   90.00
#
_symmetry.space_group_name_H-M   'P 1'
#
loop_
_entity.id
_entity.type
_entity.pdbx_description
1 polymer ?
#
loop_
_entity_poly.entity_id
_entity_poly.type
_entity_poly.pdbx_seq_one_letter_code
_entity_poly.pdbx_strand_id
1 'polypeptide(L)'
;MKAKIGILGLIGLLVVLLVAGAAVIMSLPSSATGITVDTNGTAVTIKTSSFFVPEAMLDEMKEKALVDVQDVDSSVGSIQTDMQNIASKYNYTVKVKVTSQFGENQLPMPATVKGTSMVPTLQDGQEIIVLKTSDFKVGDLVVAKHPEYNLIVKRVAELNGSQVYLKSDNRQVEIVSNQVRVINGVKQVVTVEKRPLDTWLSRSDVVGIVKEY
;
A
#
# COMPACT_ATOMS: atom_id res chain seq x y z
N MET A 1 46.29 33.86 56.94
CA MET A 1 45.84 32.45 57.02
C MET A 1 45.86 31.88 55.60
N LYS A 2 46.78 30.94 55.32
CA LYS A 2 46.89 30.30 53.99
C LYS A 2 46.08 29.00 54.04
N ALA A 3 44.96 28.94 53.33
CA ALA A 3 44.15 27.73 53.25
C ALA A 3 44.92 26.64 52.48
N LYS A 4 45.33 25.58 53.19
CA LYS A 4 45.79 24.34 52.56
C LYS A 4 44.57 23.66 51.97
N ILE A 5 44.30 23.89 50.69
CA ILE A 5 43.38 23.07 49.91
C ILE A 5 44.06 21.71 49.81
N GLY A 6 43.63 20.77 50.65
CA GLY A 6 44.19 19.42 50.69
C GLY A 6 44.00 18.76 49.34
N ILE A 7 44.99 17.95 48.94
CA ILE A 7 45.01 17.16 47.71
C ILE A 7 43.70 16.36 47.49
N LEU A 8 42.99 15.99 48.58
CA LEU A 8 41.66 15.38 48.51
C LEU A 8 40.57 16.27 47.89
N GLY A 9 40.61 17.59 48.07
CA GLY A 9 39.64 18.51 47.48
C GLY A 9 39.83 18.66 45.97
N LEU A 10 41.06 18.53 45.48
CA LEU A 10 41.37 18.53 44.05
C LEU A 10 40.92 17.21 43.39
N ILE A 11 41.11 16.07 44.05
CA ILE A 11 40.69 14.75 43.56
C ILE A 11 39.16 14.64 43.55
N GLY A 12 38.47 15.14 44.58
CA GLY A 12 37.01 15.17 44.61
C GLY A 12 36.40 15.99 43.46
N LEU A 13 36.99 17.14 43.13
CA LEU A 13 36.55 17.97 42.01
C LEU A 13 36.80 17.27 40.65
N LEU A 14 37.91 16.52 40.53
CA LEU A 14 38.28 15.79 39.32
C LEU A 14 37.35 14.59 39.06
N VAL A 15 36.92 13.89 40.12
CA VAL A 15 35.93 12.80 40.02
C VAL A 15 34.55 13.34 39.65
N VAL A 16 34.13 14.48 40.19
CA VAL A 16 32.86 15.11 39.81
C VAL A 16 32.89 15.62 38.36
N LEU A 17 34.02 16.14 37.87
CA LEU A 17 34.20 16.51 36.46
C LEU A 17 34.25 15.29 35.52
N LEU A 18 34.76 14.14 35.97
CA LEU A 18 34.72 12.89 35.20
C LEU A 18 33.32 12.27 35.15
N VAL A 19 32.53 12.37 36.22
CA VAL A 19 31.14 11.89 36.24
C VAL A 19 30.20 12.86 35.50
N ALA A 20 30.43 14.18 35.60
CA ALA A 20 29.71 15.18 34.81
C ALA A 20 30.12 15.17 33.32
N GLY A 21 31.38 14.84 33.02
CA GLY A 21 31.87 14.65 31.65
C GLY A 21 31.36 13.35 31.01
N ALA A 22 31.24 12.27 31.79
CA ALA A 22 30.64 11.01 31.34
C ALA A 22 29.12 11.12 31.10
N ALA A 23 28.44 12.05 31.78
CA ALA A 23 27.03 12.34 31.53
C ALA A 23 26.78 13.15 30.23
N VAL A 24 27.83 13.74 29.64
CA VAL A 24 27.71 14.65 28.48
C VAL A 24 28.32 14.09 27.19
N ILE A 25 28.82 12.85 27.21
CA ILE A 25 29.19 12.12 25.97
C ILE A 25 28.50 10.75 25.94
N MET A 26 27.24 10.69 26.34
CA MET A 26 26.30 9.90 25.54
C MET A 26 26.06 10.75 24.30
N SER A 27 26.80 10.45 23.24
CA SER A 27 26.42 10.85 21.89
C SER A 27 24.92 10.65 21.76
N LEU A 28 24.15 11.75 21.68
CA LEU A 28 22.74 11.70 21.33
C LEU A 28 22.66 10.68 20.18
N PRO A 29 21.95 9.55 20.33
CA PRO A 29 21.81 8.63 19.21
C PRO A 29 21.30 9.49 18.08
N SER A 30 22.02 9.50 16.95
CA SER A 30 21.53 10.27 15.80
C SER A 30 20.12 9.75 15.58
N SER A 31 19.12 10.60 15.77
CA SER A 31 17.72 10.20 15.69
C SER A 31 17.33 9.80 14.25
N ALA A 32 18.29 9.89 13.32
CA ALA A 32 18.32 9.28 12.02
C ALA A 32 18.44 7.74 12.09
N THR A 33 17.40 7.02 11.66
CA THR A 33 17.45 5.55 11.47
C THR A 33 16.84 5.13 10.13
N GLY A 34 17.33 4.03 9.55
CA GLY A 34 16.71 3.40 8.39
C GLY A 34 15.54 2.52 8.82
N ILE A 35 14.39 2.69 8.18
CA ILE A 35 13.21 1.84 8.35
C ILE A 35 12.94 1.12 7.04
N THR A 36 12.75 -0.19 7.09
CA THR A 36 12.26 -0.98 5.96
C THR A 36 10.89 -1.55 6.31
N VAL A 37 9.89 -1.19 5.51
CA VAL A 37 8.56 -1.79 5.51
C VAL A 37 8.60 -2.97 4.54
N ASP A 38 8.55 -4.18 5.07
CA ASP A 38 8.57 -5.41 4.28
C ASP A 38 7.16 -6.02 4.24
N THR A 39 6.63 -6.29 3.04
CA THR A 39 5.25 -6.75 2.89
C THR A 39 5.06 -7.70 1.71
N ASN A 40 4.10 -8.62 1.84
CA ASN A 40 3.61 -9.42 0.72
C ASN A 40 2.20 -9.02 0.26
N GLY A 41 1.63 -7.95 0.82
CA GLY A 41 0.25 -7.51 0.61
C GLY A 41 -0.69 -7.85 1.76
N THR A 42 -0.53 -9.01 2.39
CA THR A 42 -1.41 -9.47 3.48
C THR A 42 -0.79 -9.33 4.86
N ALA A 43 0.54 -9.24 4.94
CA ALA A 43 1.29 -9.05 6.16
C ALA A 43 2.36 -7.96 5.99
N VAL A 44 2.73 -7.33 7.10
CA VAL A 44 3.78 -6.31 7.17
C VAL A 44 4.75 -6.61 8.31
N THR A 45 6.04 -6.41 8.06
CA THR A 45 7.10 -6.41 9.07
C THR A 45 7.91 -5.13 8.97
N ILE A 46 8.23 -4.52 10.10
CA ILE A 46 9.08 -3.33 10.17
C ILE A 46 10.48 -3.74 10.60
N LYS A 47 11.50 -3.41 9.81
CA LYS A 47 12.91 -3.63 10.13
C LYS A 47 13.60 -2.29 10.34
N THR A 48 14.46 -2.21 11.35
CA THR A 48 15.23 -1.00 11.68
C THR A 48 16.73 -1.27 11.55
N SER A 49 17.50 -0.25 11.11
CA SER A 49 18.97 -0.30 11.09
C SER A 49 19.60 0.03 12.45
N SER A 50 18.81 0.47 13.43
CA SER A 50 19.27 0.92 14.75
C SER A 50 18.70 0.06 15.86
N PHE A 51 19.51 -0.19 16.90
CA PHE A 51 19.13 -1.00 18.07
C PHE A 51 18.22 -0.28 19.08
N PHE A 52 18.27 1.05 19.13
CA PHE A 52 17.56 1.85 20.14
C PHE A 52 16.37 2.58 19.51
N VAL A 53 15.38 1.82 19.04
CA VAL A 53 14.12 2.35 18.52
C VAL A 53 12.97 1.89 19.42
N PRO A 54 12.07 2.79 19.86
CA PRO A 54 10.94 2.42 20.71
C PRO A 54 10.03 1.39 20.04
N GLU A 55 9.68 0.33 20.76
CA GLU A 55 8.80 -0.73 20.25
C GLU A 55 7.42 -0.18 19.86
N ALA A 56 6.85 0.71 20.68
CA ALA A 56 5.58 1.38 20.40
C ALA A 56 5.56 2.13 19.04
N MET A 57 6.70 2.70 18.63
CA MET A 57 6.83 3.34 17.31
C MET A 57 6.77 2.31 16.19
N LEU A 58 7.43 1.16 16.36
CA LEU A 58 7.45 0.08 15.37
C LEU A 58 6.08 -0.58 15.23
N ASP A 59 5.35 -0.74 16.33
CA ASP A 59 3.99 -1.28 16.31
C ASP A 59 3.02 -0.33 15.60
N GLU A 60 3.06 0.97 15.94
CA GLU A 60 2.24 1.99 15.26
C GLU A 60 2.55 2.04 13.75
N MET A 61 3.84 1.94 13.37
CA MET A 61 4.27 1.83 11.99
C MET A 61 3.72 0.57 11.30
N LYS A 62 3.78 -0.58 11.97
CA LYS A 62 3.32 -1.86 11.41
C LYS A 62 1.81 -1.84 11.15
N GLU A 63 1.03 -1.37 12.13
CA GLU A 63 -0.43 -1.27 12.01
C GLU A 63 -0.81 -0.33 10.87
N LYS A 64 -0.22 0.88 10.84
CA LYS A 64 -0.50 1.86 9.80
C LYS A 64 -0.08 1.37 8.41
N ALA A 65 1.12 0.80 8.29
CA ALA A 65 1.59 0.25 7.02
C ALA A 65 0.72 -0.91 6.52
N LEU A 66 0.17 -1.76 7.40
CA LEU A 66 -0.75 -2.82 6.98
C LEU A 66 -2.05 -2.26 6.39
N VAL A 67 -2.61 -1.22 7.02
CA VAL A 67 -3.78 -0.50 6.49
C VAL A 67 -3.46 0.10 5.12
N ASP A 68 -2.32 0.78 5.00
CA ASP A 68 -1.94 1.42 3.75
C ASP A 68 -1.70 0.40 2.63
N VAL A 69 -1.01 -0.71 2.90
CA VAL A 69 -0.76 -1.75 1.89
C VAL A 69 -2.08 -2.23 1.26
N GLN A 70 -3.14 -2.37 2.07
CA GLN A 70 -4.47 -2.83 1.64
C GLN A 70 -5.36 -1.71 1.08
N ASP A 71 -5.04 -0.44 1.32
CA ASP A 71 -5.79 0.70 0.80
C ASP A 71 -5.50 0.91 -0.69
N VAL A 72 -6.54 0.97 -1.51
CA VAL A 72 -6.43 1.19 -2.96
C VAL A 72 -5.83 2.55 -3.33
N ASP A 73 -5.96 3.54 -2.46
CA ASP A 73 -5.50 4.92 -2.70
C ASP A 73 -4.06 5.17 -2.22
N SER A 74 -3.46 4.21 -1.52
CA SER A 74 -2.11 4.35 -1.02
C SER A 74 -1.06 4.16 -2.11
N SER A 75 0.12 4.71 -1.84
CA SER A 75 1.31 4.55 -2.66
C SER A 75 2.52 4.32 -1.77
N VAL A 76 3.65 3.92 -2.38
CA VAL A 76 4.93 3.87 -1.68
C VAL A 76 5.25 5.22 -1.03
N GLY A 77 4.96 6.33 -1.71
CA GLY A 77 5.20 7.67 -1.18
C GLY A 77 4.33 8.03 0.02
N SER A 78 3.05 7.63 0.02
CA SER A 78 2.17 7.87 1.18
C SER A 78 2.61 7.05 2.38
N ILE A 79 2.96 5.77 2.18
CA ILE A 79 3.51 4.91 3.25
C ILE A 79 4.78 5.53 3.82
N GLN A 80 5.72 5.97 2.97
CA GLN A 80 6.94 6.62 3.42
C GLN A 80 6.66 7.86 4.27
N THR A 81 5.68 8.67 3.85
CA THR A 81 5.26 9.87 4.56
C THR A 81 4.63 9.51 5.92
N ASP A 82 3.77 8.50 5.96
CA ASP A 82 3.13 8.06 7.20
C ASP A 82 4.15 7.49 8.20
N MET A 83 5.14 6.73 7.72
CA MET A 83 6.24 6.26 8.57
C MET A 83 7.09 7.42 9.09
N GLN A 84 7.39 8.43 8.26
CA GLN A 84 8.11 9.63 8.69
C GLN A 84 7.33 10.42 9.74
N ASN A 85 6.02 10.59 9.54
CA ASN A 85 5.13 11.26 10.47
C ASN A 85 5.08 10.53 11.81
N ILE A 86 4.92 9.20 11.80
CA ILE A 86 4.96 8.40 13.03
C ILE A 86 6.30 8.57 13.73
N ALA A 87 7.42 8.40 13.03
CA ALA A 87 8.76 8.57 13.62
C ALA A 87 8.95 9.94 14.28
N SER A 88 8.45 11.00 13.67
CA SER A 88 8.57 12.36 14.21
C SER A 88 7.89 12.53 15.57
N LYS A 89 6.79 11.81 15.85
CA LYS A 89 6.11 11.81 17.16
C LYS A 89 7.02 11.30 18.28
N TYR A 90 7.98 10.43 17.93
CA TYR A 90 8.97 9.86 18.83
C TYR A 90 10.32 10.59 18.78
N ASN A 91 10.39 11.74 18.09
CA ASN A 91 11.61 12.52 17.84
C ASN A 91 12.66 11.80 16.97
N TYR A 92 12.22 10.91 16.07
CA TYR A 92 13.07 10.24 15.08
C TYR A 92 12.94 10.87 13.69
N THR A 93 14.05 10.90 12.95
CA THR A 93 14.08 11.15 11.52
C THR A 93 14.35 9.81 10.83
N VAL A 94 13.57 9.44 9.83
CA VAL A 94 13.71 8.12 9.21
C VAL A 94 13.87 8.19 7.69
N LYS A 95 14.76 7.35 7.17
CA LYS A 95 14.81 7.01 5.75
C LYS A 95 14.05 5.71 5.54
N VAL A 96 12.94 5.80 4.82
CA VAL A 96 11.98 4.69 4.69
C VAL A 96 12.14 4.01 3.33
N LYS A 97 12.26 2.69 3.35
CA LYS A 97 12.26 1.83 2.17
C LYS A 97 11.06 0.89 2.25
N VAL A 98 10.39 0.66 1.13
CA VAL A 98 9.33 -0.35 1.03
C VAL A 98 9.87 -1.50 0.18
N THR A 99 9.73 -2.73 0.67
CA THR A 99 10.11 -3.94 -0.06
C THR A 99 8.97 -4.93 -0.10
N SER A 100 8.89 -5.69 -1.18
CA SER A 100 7.94 -6.79 -1.31
C SER A 100 8.52 -7.96 -2.10
N GLN A 101 7.72 -9.00 -2.29
CA GLN A 101 8.06 -10.14 -3.15
C GLN A 101 8.33 -9.73 -4.60
N PHE A 102 7.88 -8.54 -5.01
CA PHE A 102 8.11 -8.00 -6.36
C PHE A 102 9.32 -7.07 -6.46
N GLY A 103 9.99 -6.78 -5.34
CA GLY A 103 11.21 -5.97 -5.29
C GLY A 103 11.07 -4.68 -4.48
N GLU A 104 12.01 -3.78 -4.67
CA GLU A 104 12.07 -2.50 -3.96
C GLU A 104 11.08 -1.50 -4.54
N ASN A 105 10.39 -0.77 -3.65
CA ASN A 105 9.37 0.21 -4.00
C ASN A 105 8.25 -0.36 -4.89
N GLN A 106 7.97 -1.66 -4.72
CA GLN A 106 6.86 -2.35 -5.37
C GLN A 106 5.81 -2.65 -4.31
N LEU A 107 4.60 -2.12 -4.47
CA LEU A 107 3.54 -2.21 -3.45
C LEU A 107 2.46 -3.23 -3.87
N PRO A 108 2.49 -4.44 -3.30
CA PRO A 108 1.43 -5.43 -3.52
C PRO A 108 0.15 -5.01 -2.76
N MET A 109 -1.00 -5.38 -3.31
CA MET A 109 -2.30 -5.20 -2.69
C MET A 109 -3.14 -6.47 -2.94
N PRO A 110 -3.57 -7.18 -1.89
CA PRO A 110 -4.44 -8.34 -2.05
C PRO A 110 -5.84 -7.90 -2.45
N ALA A 111 -6.53 -8.71 -3.26
CA ALA A 111 -7.92 -8.52 -3.60
C ALA A 111 -8.61 -9.86 -3.85
N THR A 112 -9.94 -9.88 -3.75
CA THR A 112 -10.77 -11.04 -4.08
C THR A 112 -11.63 -10.72 -5.28
N VAL A 113 -11.57 -11.57 -6.30
CA VAL A 113 -12.37 -11.41 -7.52
C VAL A 113 -13.85 -11.62 -7.20
N LYS A 114 -14.70 -10.73 -7.72
CA LYS A 114 -16.15 -10.83 -7.62
C LYS A 114 -16.80 -10.81 -8.99
N GLY A 115 -17.63 -11.83 -9.25
CA GLY A 115 -18.39 -12.03 -10.47
C GLY A 115 -17.64 -12.79 -11.57
N THR A 116 -18.35 -13.10 -12.64
CA THR A 116 -17.92 -14.03 -13.70
C THR A 116 -17.32 -13.34 -14.93
N SER A 117 -17.11 -12.02 -14.88
CA SER A 117 -16.70 -11.23 -16.06
C SER A 117 -15.32 -11.61 -16.62
N MET A 118 -14.48 -12.24 -15.80
CA MET A 118 -13.13 -12.63 -16.18
C MET A 118 -12.94 -14.13 -16.37
N VAL A 119 -14.01 -14.94 -16.30
CA VAL A 119 -13.97 -16.36 -16.64
C VAL A 119 -13.60 -16.52 -18.12
N PRO A 120 -12.71 -17.47 -18.49
CA PRO A 120 -12.12 -18.52 -17.65
C PRO A 120 -10.84 -18.11 -16.91
N THR A 121 -10.31 -16.91 -17.16
CA THR A 121 -9.02 -16.45 -16.61
C THR A 121 -9.04 -16.29 -15.10
N LEU A 122 -10.08 -15.64 -14.56
CA LEU A 122 -10.28 -15.45 -13.12
C LEU A 122 -11.68 -15.92 -12.73
N GLN A 123 -11.74 -16.67 -11.64
CA GLN A 123 -12.96 -17.23 -11.06
C GLN A 123 -13.52 -16.31 -9.97
N ASP A 124 -14.83 -16.38 -9.75
CA ASP A 124 -15.46 -15.72 -8.61
C ASP A 124 -14.90 -16.27 -7.29
N GLY A 125 -14.56 -15.38 -6.35
CA GLY A 125 -13.95 -15.74 -5.07
C GLY A 125 -12.43 -16.00 -5.11
N GLN A 126 -11.80 -15.95 -6.29
CA GLN A 126 -10.35 -16.14 -6.42
C GLN A 126 -9.58 -15.00 -5.76
N GLU A 127 -8.61 -15.34 -4.91
CA GLU A 127 -7.65 -14.37 -4.36
C GLU A 127 -6.61 -14.01 -5.42
N ILE A 128 -6.28 -12.73 -5.51
CA ILE A 128 -5.29 -12.21 -6.44
C ILE A 128 -4.38 -11.20 -5.73
N ILE A 129 -3.15 -11.05 -6.21
CA ILE A 129 -2.24 -9.98 -5.79
C ILE A 129 -2.09 -8.96 -6.92
N VAL A 130 -2.46 -7.72 -6.63
CA VAL A 130 -2.32 -6.58 -7.52
C VAL A 130 -1.03 -5.84 -7.17
N LEU A 131 -0.13 -5.66 -8.12
CA LEU A 131 0.99 -4.75 -7.97
C LEU A 131 0.54 -3.35 -8.37
N LYS A 132 0.52 -2.42 -7.39
CA LYS A 132 0.19 -1.01 -7.65
C LYS A 132 1.28 -0.38 -8.52
N THR A 133 0.92 -0.03 -9.74
CA THR A 133 1.83 0.54 -10.74
C THR A 133 1.05 1.22 -11.86
N SER A 134 1.65 2.24 -12.48
CA SER A 134 1.16 2.86 -13.71
C SER A 134 1.79 2.26 -14.98
N ASP A 135 2.75 1.34 -14.81
CA ASP A 135 3.42 0.63 -15.89
C ASP A 135 2.68 -0.68 -16.21
N PHE A 136 1.83 -0.62 -17.24
CA PHE A 136 1.05 -1.74 -17.76
C PHE A 136 0.93 -1.65 -19.28
N LYS A 137 0.72 -2.81 -19.92
CA LYS A 137 0.66 -2.97 -21.37
C LYS A 137 -0.58 -3.71 -21.84
N VAL A 138 -0.84 -3.66 -23.14
CA VAL A 138 -1.89 -4.46 -23.78
C VAL A 138 -1.69 -5.94 -23.45
N GLY A 139 -2.78 -6.59 -23.06
CA GLY A 139 -2.80 -7.99 -22.62
C GLY A 139 -2.76 -8.16 -21.10
N ASP A 140 -2.30 -7.18 -20.33
CA ASP A 140 -2.25 -7.27 -18.87
C ASP A 140 -3.66 -7.33 -18.26
N LEU A 141 -3.79 -8.05 -17.15
CA LEU A 141 -4.95 -7.98 -16.26
C LEU A 141 -4.71 -6.82 -15.29
N VAL A 142 -5.66 -5.90 -15.22
CA VAL A 142 -5.55 -4.71 -14.36
C VAL A 142 -6.75 -4.60 -13.44
N VAL A 143 -6.51 -4.03 -12.27
CA VAL A 143 -7.57 -3.50 -11.40
C VAL A 143 -7.68 -2.00 -11.63
N ALA A 144 -8.90 -1.51 -11.84
CA ALA A 144 -9.17 -0.12 -12.12
C ALA A 144 -10.40 0.38 -11.35
N LYS A 145 -10.41 1.68 -11.08
CA LYS A 145 -11.56 2.41 -10.54
C LYS A 145 -12.55 2.69 -11.65
N HIS A 146 -13.79 2.27 -11.48
CA HIS A 146 -14.90 2.48 -12.39
C HIS A 146 -15.98 3.32 -11.70
N PRO A 147 -16.51 4.37 -12.34
CA PRO A 147 -17.47 5.28 -11.72
C PRO A 147 -18.75 4.60 -11.22
N GLU A 148 -19.19 3.54 -11.90
CA GLU A 148 -20.43 2.82 -11.54
C GLU A 148 -20.20 1.57 -10.69
N TYR A 149 -19.01 0.96 -10.76
CA TYR A 149 -18.75 -0.37 -10.20
C TYR A 149 -17.67 -0.37 -9.12
N ASN A 150 -17.18 0.80 -8.74
CA ASN A 150 -16.06 1.01 -7.83
C ASN A 150 -14.77 0.35 -8.32
N LEU A 151 -14.45 -0.90 -7.96
CA LEU A 151 -13.27 -1.59 -8.47
C LEU A 151 -13.65 -2.70 -9.44
N ILE A 152 -12.99 -2.71 -10.59
CA ILE A 152 -13.15 -3.75 -11.61
C ILE A 152 -11.80 -4.37 -11.95
N VAL A 153 -11.78 -5.68 -12.18
CA VAL A 153 -10.66 -6.38 -12.81
C VAL A 153 -11.01 -6.68 -14.27
N LYS A 154 -10.14 -6.29 -15.20
CA LYS A 154 -10.35 -6.44 -16.66
C LYS A 154 -9.03 -6.63 -17.39
N ARG A 155 -9.11 -7.07 -18.66
CA ARG A 155 -7.94 -7.15 -19.55
C ARG A 155 -7.76 -5.85 -20.32
N VAL A 156 -6.52 -5.37 -20.39
CA VAL A 156 -6.13 -4.25 -21.25
C VAL A 156 -6.20 -4.71 -22.70
N ALA A 157 -7.12 -4.15 -23.47
CA ALA A 157 -7.28 -4.45 -24.89
C ALA A 157 -6.58 -3.43 -25.78
N GLU A 158 -6.58 -2.15 -25.36
CA GLU A 158 -5.99 -1.06 -26.12
C GLU A 158 -5.49 0.05 -25.19
N LEU A 159 -4.43 0.74 -25.60
CA LEU A 159 -3.91 1.94 -24.96
C LEU A 159 -3.92 3.08 -25.98
N ASN A 160 -4.57 4.19 -25.63
CA ASN A 160 -4.65 5.36 -26.50
C ASN A 160 -4.42 6.64 -25.68
N GLY A 161 -3.20 7.17 -25.75
CA GLY A 161 -2.82 8.36 -24.98
C GLY A 161 -3.04 8.18 -23.48
N SER A 162 -3.88 9.04 -22.89
CA SER A 162 -4.26 9.00 -21.47
C SER A 162 -5.41 8.03 -21.17
N GLN A 163 -5.91 7.29 -22.15
CA GLN A 163 -7.02 6.37 -22.00
C GLN A 163 -6.58 4.91 -22.16
N VAL A 164 -7.34 4.02 -21.52
CA VAL A 164 -7.18 2.57 -21.61
C VAL A 164 -8.53 1.93 -21.91
N TYR A 165 -8.55 1.02 -22.88
CA TYR A 165 -9.73 0.21 -23.17
C TYR A 165 -9.63 -1.13 -22.44
N LEU A 166 -10.61 -1.40 -21.60
CA LEU A 166 -10.70 -2.57 -20.75
C LEU A 166 -11.83 -3.48 -21.21
N LYS A 167 -11.56 -4.78 -21.28
CA LYS A 167 -12.53 -5.78 -21.73
C LYS A 167 -12.68 -6.92 -20.73
N SER A 168 -13.89 -7.45 -20.69
CA SER A 168 -14.19 -8.71 -20.02
C SER A 168 -13.67 -9.87 -20.86
N ASP A 169 -13.00 -10.83 -20.23
CA ASP A 169 -12.59 -12.08 -20.88
C ASP A 169 -13.79 -12.98 -21.13
N ASN A 170 -14.77 -12.98 -20.22
CA ASN A 170 -16.03 -13.67 -20.44
C ASN A 170 -16.86 -12.88 -21.47
N ARG A 171 -17.12 -13.50 -22.63
CA ARG A 171 -17.90 -12.92 -23.73
C ARG A 171 -19.35 -13.41 -23.78
N GLN A 172 -19.79 -14.20 -22.80
CA GLN A 172 -21.15 -14.72 -22.76
C GLN A 172 -22.17 -13.63 -22.44
N VAL A 173 -23.34 -13.71 -23.08
CA VAL A 173 -24.51 -12.88 -22.77
C VAL A 173 -25.49 -13.75 -21.99
N GLU A 174 -25.84 -13.32 -20.79
CA GLU A 174 -26.76 -14.03 -19.90
C GLU A 174 -28.16 -13.41 -20.00
N ILE A 175 -29.19 -14.23 -20.25
CA ILE A 175 -30.58 -13.79 -20.13
C ILE A 175 -30.96 -13.81 -18.65
N VAL A 176 -31.18 -12.63 -18.08
CA VAL A 176 -31.45 -12.44 -16.65
C VAL A 176 -32.94 -12.60 -16.34
N SER A 177 -33.81 -12.14 -17.23
CA SER A 177 -35.26 -12.20 -17.02
C SER A 177 -36.03 -11.98 -18.32
N ASN A 178 -37.24 -12.53 -18.37
CA ASN A 178 -38.26 -12.17 -19.34
C ASN A 178 -39.39 -11.44 -18.60
N GLN A 179 -39.57 -10.16 -18.89
CA GLN A 179 -40.61 -9.33 -18.27
C GLN A 179 -41.76 -9.11 -19.25
N VAL A 180 -43.00 -9.32 -18.82
CA VAL A 180 -44.15 -8.90 -19.63
C VAL A 180 -44.41 -7.42 -19.38
N ARG A 181 -44.26 -6.59 -20.41
CA ARG A 181 -44.61 -5.17 -20.39
C ARG A 181 -45.79 -4.91 -21.31
N VAL A 182 -46.71 -4.05 -20.90
CA VAL A 182 -47.78 -3.56 -21.79
C VAL A 182 -47.26 -2.30 -22.47
N ILE A 183 -47.02 -2.38 -23.77
CA ILE A 183 -46.58 -1.25 -24.60
C ILE A 183 -47.68 -1.03 -25.63
N ASN A 184 -48.28 0.17 -25.64
CA ASN A 184 -49.41 0.52 -26.51
C ASN A 184 -50.60 -0.46 -26.41
N GLY A 185 -50.91 -0.95 -25.20
CA GLY A 185 -52.04 -1.87 -24.96
C GLY A 185 -51.77 -3.33 -25.32
N VAL A 186 -50.60 -3.67 -25.87
CA VAL A 186 -50.20 -5.04 -26.22
C VAL A 186 -49.22 -5.58 -25.19
N LYS A 187 -49.44 -6.80 -24.69
CA LYS A 187 -48.48 -7.52 -23.84
C LYS A 187 -47.28 -7.96 -24.68
N GLN A 188 -46.11 -7.44 -24.38
CA GLN A 188 -44.84 -7.81 -25.00
C GLN A 188 -43.91 -8.45 -23.96
N VAL A 189 -43.21 -9.52 -24.35
CA VAL A 189 -42.14 -10.09 -23.54
C VAL A 189 -40.86 -9.32 -23.84
N VAL A 190 -40.29 -8.69 -22.82
CA VAL A 190 -39.03 -7.95 -22.87
C VAL A 190 -37.97 -8.78 -22.18
N THR A 191 -36.96 -9.17 -22.93
CA THR A 191 -35.79 -9.90 -22.42
C THR A 191 -34.77 -8.93 -21.84
N VAL A 192 -34.37 -9.16 -20.59
CA VAL A 192 -33.29 -8.42 -19.93
C VAL A 192 -32.02 -9.25 -20.05
N GLU A 193 -31.00 -8.66 -20.66
CA GLU A 193 -29.70 -9.29 -20.89
C GLU A 193 -28.64 -8.66 -19.99
N LYS A 194 -27.70 -9.48 -19.52
CA LYS A 194 -26.44 -9.07 -18.92
C LYS A 194 -25.34 -9.31 -19.93
N ARG A 195 -24.66 -8.23 -20.32
CA ARG A 195 -23.61 -8.24 -21.33
C ARG A 195 -22.22 -8.06 -20.71
N PRO A 196 -21.16 -8.54 -21.39
CA PRO A 196 -19.77 -8.26 -21.00
C PRO A 196 -19.52 -6.75 -20.91
N LEU A 197 -18.81 -6.33 -19.87
CA LEU A 197 -18.39 -4.94 -19.73
C LEU A 197 -17.12 -4.71 -20.55
N ASP A 198 -17.23 -3.83 -21.54
CA ASP A 198 -16.12 -3.24 -22.27
C ASP A 198 -16.21 -1.72 -22.11
N THR A 199 -15.12 -1.05 -21.71
CA THR A 199 -15.17 0.37 -21.35
C THR A 199 -13.83 1.07 -21.52
N TRP A 200 -13.88 2.38 -21.80
CA TRP A 200 -12.72 3.26 -21.76
C TRP A 200 -12.63 3.94 -20.40
N LEU A 201 -11.45 3.91 -19.79
CA LEU A 201 -11.14 4.63 -18.55
C LEU A 201 -9.91 5.51 -18.71
N SER A 202 -9.71 6.45 -17.79
CA SER A 202 -8.42 7.13 -17.69
C SER A 202 -7.36 6.12 -17.25
N ARG A 203 -6.14 6.25 -17.79
CA ARG A 203 -4.99 5.47 -17.31
C ARG A 203 -4.69 5.73 -15.83
N SER A 204 -5.05 6.92 -15.31
CA SER A 204 -4.92 7.26 -13.89
C SER A 204 -5.88 6.47 -12.99
N ASP A 205 -6.95 5.90 -13.56
CA ASP A 205 -7.92 5.11 -12.80
C ASP A 205 -7.44 3.67 -12.62
N VAL A 206 -6.40 3.25 -13.34
CA VAL A 206 -5.75 1.95 -13.15
C VAL A 206 -4.95 1.97 -11.87
N VAL A 207 -5.30 1.08 -10.96
CA VAL A 207 -4.63 0.89 -9.66
C VAL A 207 -3.32 0.13 -9.87
N GLY A 208 -3.37 -0.94 -10.68
CA GLY A 208 -2.23 -1.80 -10.87
C GLY A 208 -2.52 -3.04 -11.70
N ILE A 209 -1.49 -3.88 -11.84
CA ILE A 209 -1.52 -5.12 -12.61
C ILE A 209 -1.66 -6.32 -11.70
N VAL A 210 -2.45 -7.31 -12.12
CA VAL A 210 -2.55 -8.59 -11.41
C VAL A 210 -1.27 -9.39 -11.68
N LYS A 211 -0.55 -9.78 -10.62
CA LYS A 211 0.71 -10.52 -10.69
C LYS A 211 0.58 -11.98 -10.30
N GLU A 212 -0.29 -12.28 -9.35
CA GLU A 212 -0.54 -13.63 -8.84
C GLU A 212 -2.05 -13.87 -8.91
N TYR A 213 -2.44 -14.97 -9.53
CA TYR A 213 -3.80 -15.46 -9.66
C TYR A 213 -3.78 -16.96 -9.98
#